data_AF-A0A351PUB6-F1
#
_entry.id   AF-A0A351PUB6-F1
#
_cell.length_a   1.000
_cell.length_b   1.000
_cell.length_c   1.000
_cell.angle_alpha   90.00
_cell.angle_beta   90.00
_cell.angle_gamma   90.00
#
_symmetry.space_group_name_H-M   'P 1'
#
loop_
_entity.id
_entity.type
_entity.pdbx_description
1 polymer ?
#
loop_
_entity_poly.entity_id
_entity_poly.type
_entity_poly.pdbx_seq_one_letter_code
_entity_poly.pdbx_strand_id
1 'polypeptide(L)' 'VGKVLADERLITLEEKLTDKDYDAAFEIAHALKGMYSNLSLTPLAKPIIKMTELLRAKTDTDYSALLAEAKSQFEALKSL' A
#
# COMPACT_ATOMS: atom_id res chain seq x y z
N VAL A 1 16.67 5.93 -5.04
CA VAL A 1 15.84 5.10 -5.93
C VAL A 1 14.69 4.43 -5.19
N GLY A 2 14.93 3.57 -4.19
CA GLY A 2 13.83 2.83 -3.51
C GLY A 2 12.73 3.67 -2.85
N LYS A 3 13.08 4.79 -2.17
CA LYS A 3 12.08 5.67 -1.53
C LYS A 3 11.13 6.34 -2.54
N VAL A 4 11.66 6.88 -3.65
CA VAL A 4 10.84 7.53 -4.70
C VAL A 4 9.86 6.52 -5.34
N LEU A 5 10.35 5.31 -5.63
CA LEU A 5 9.51 4.25 -6.18
C LEU A 5 8.39 3.80 -5.24
N ALA A 6 8.63 3.83 -3.92
CA ALA A 6 7.61 3.48 -2.93
C ALA A 6 6.51 4.55 -2.85
N ASP A 7 6.86 5.83 -3.00
CA ASP A 7 5.93 6.96 -3.00
C ASP A 7 5.00 6.88 -4.22
N GLU A 8 5.58 6.75 -5.42
CA GLU A 8 4.83 6.60 -6.67
C GLU A 8 3.86 5.42 -6.61
N ARG A 9 4.30 4.27 -6.08
CA ARG A 9 3.44 3.08 -5.94
C ARG A 9 2.29 3.26 -4.94
N LEU A 10 2.48 4.03 -3.87
CA LEU A 10 1.40 4.36 -2.94
C LEU A 10 0.35 5.26 -3.59
N ILE A 11 0.78 6.23 -4.41
CA ILE A 11 -0.11 7.08 -5.20
C ILE A 11 -0.87 6.23 -6.23
N THR A 12 -0.17 5.38 -6.99
CA THR A 12 -0.83 4.52 -7.98
C THR A 12 -1.79 3.53 -7.32
N LEU A 13 -1.49 3.02 -6.12
CA LEU A 13 -2.42 2.17 -5.37
C LEU A 13 -3.73 2.91 -5.05
N GLU A 14 -3.66 4.15 -4.59
CA GLU A 14 -4.83 4.98 -4.32
C GLU A 14 -5.68 5.22 -5.57
N GLU A 15 -5.03 5.53 -6.69
CA GLU A 15 -5.70 5.74 -7.97
C GLU A 15 -6.48 4.48 -8.38
N LYS A 16 -5.86 3.30 -8.31
CA LYS A 16 -6.53 2.03 -8.66
C LYS A 16 -7.67 1.66 -7.72
N LEU A 17 -7.55 1.96 -6.43
CA LEU A 17 -8.64 1.80 -5.48
C LEU A 17 -9.81 2.75 -5.80
N THR A 18 -9.51 4.00 -6.19
CA THR A 18 -10.51 5.01 -6.57
C THR A 18 -11.24 4.63 -7.86
N ASP A 19 -10.50 4.12 -8.84
CA ASP A 19 -11.03 3.63 -10.12
C ASP A 19 -11.79 2.30 -9.99
N LYS A 20 -11.79 1.68 -8.80
CA LYS A 20 -12.30 0.33 -8.51
C LYS A 20 -11.64 -0.77 -9.36
N ASP A 21 -10.43 -0.51 -9.84
CA ASP A 21 -9.58 -1.49 -10.52
C ASP A 21 -8.88 -2.35 -9.46
N TYR A 22 -9.66 -3.22 -8.81
CA TYR A 22 -9.19 -4.02 -7.68
C TYR A 22 -8.12 -5.06 -8.05
N ASP A 23 -8.11 -5.52 -9.30
CA ASP A 23 -7.07 -6.44 -9.80
C ASP A 23 -5.73 -5.69 -9.93
N ALA A 24 -5.70 -4.49 -10.52
CA ALA A 24 -4.47 -3.69 -10.56
C ALA A 24 -4.04 -3.22 -9.15
N ALA A 25 -5.00 -2.84 -8.30
CA ALA A 25 -4.71 -2.47 -6.91
C ALA A 25 -4.07 -3.63 -6.14
N PHE A 26 -4.54 -4.87 -6.35
CA PHE A 26 -3.98 -6.06 -5.73
C PHE A 26 -2.51 -6.26 -6.11
N GLU A 27 -2.18 -6.18 -7.40
CA GLU A 27 -0.80 -6.37 -7.89
C GLU A 27 0.16 -5.32 -7.29
N ILE A 28 -0.26 -4.05 -7.24
CA ILE A 28 0.53 -2.96 -6.65
C ILE A 28 0.72 -3.19 -5.15
N ALA A 29 -0.36 -3.51 -4.41
CA ALA A 29 -0.30 -3.78 -2.98
C ALA A 29 0.58 -5.00 -2.67
N HIS A 30 0.52 -6.04 -3.51
CA HIS A 30 1.36 -7.23 -3.38
C HIS A 30 2.85 -6.91 -3.55
N ALA A 31 3.20 -6.09 -4.55
CA ALA A 31 4.57 -5.65 -4.77
C ALA A 31 5.08 -4.76 -3.61
N LEU A 32 4.24 -3.85 -3.10
CA LEU A 32 4.56 -3.02 -1.93
C LEU A 32 4.75 -3.87 -0.67
N LYS A 33 3.89 -4.88 -0.45
CA LYS A 33 4.02 -5.85 0.66
C LYS A 33 5.40 -6.51 0.63
N GLY A 34 5.81 -7.05 -0.52
CA GLY A 34 7.13 -7.68 -0.66
C GLY A 34 8.27 -6.72 -0.36
N MET A 35 8.22 -5.51 -0.91
CA MET A 35 9.24 -4.48 -0.69
C MET A 35 9.36 -4.08 0.78
N TYR A 36 8.25 -3.69 1.41
CA TYR A 36 8.26 -3.21 2.80
C TYR A 36 8.59 -4.32 3.79
N SER A 37 8.13 -5.56 3.56
CA SER A 37 8.52 -6.69 4.38
C SER A 37 10.01 -7.04 4.23
N ASN A 38 10.56 -7.02 3.02
CA ASN A 38 11.98 -7.31 2.79
C ASN A 38 12.91 -6.26 3.43
N LEU A 39 12.45 -5.01 3.52
CA LEU A 39 13.16 -3.91 4.18
C LEU A 39 12.88 -3.83 5.69
N SER A 40 12.14 -4.78 6.26
CA SER A 40 11.73 -4.79 7.67
C SER A 40 10.98 -3.52 8.11
N LEU A 41 10.31 -2.82 7.19
CA LEU A 41 9.51 -1.62 7.43
C LEU A 41 8.14 -2.01 8.00
N THR A 42 8.14 -2.71 9.13
CA THR A 42 6.95 -3.31 9.74
C THR A 42 5.76 -2.35 9.89
N PRO A 43 5.93 -1.08 10.33
CA PRO A 43 4.82 -0.13 10.44
C PRO A 43 4.14 0.17 9.09
N LEU A 44 4.89 0.22 7.99
CA LEU A 44 4.36 0.36 6.62
C LEU A 44 3.78 -0.94 6.09
N ALA A 45 4.45 -2.06 6.37
CA ALA A 45 4.05 -3.35 5.84
C ALA A 45 2.67 -3.78 6.35
N LYS A 46 2.31 -3.47 7.61
CA LYS A 46 1.03 -3.88 8.22
C LYS A 46 -0.22 -3.43 7.44
N PRO A 47 -0.45 -2.12 7.19
CA PRO A 47 -1.63 -1.69 6.44
C PRO A 47 -1.61 -2.21 5.00
N ILE A 48 -0.45 -2.25 4.34
CA ILE A 48 -0.33 -2.82 2.98
C ILE A 48 -0.67 -4.31 2.94
N ILE A 49 -0.19 -5.10 3.91
CA ILE A 49 -0.52 -6.52 4.03
C ILE A 49 -2.03 -6.66 4.17
N LYS A 50 -2.66 -5.90 5.07
CA LYS A 50 -4.11 -5.98 5.29
C LYS A 50 -4.89 -5.64 4.01
N MET A 51 -4.52 -4.58 3.29
CA MET A 51 -5.13 -4.24 1.99
C MET A 51 -4.94 -5.35 0.97
N THR A 52 -3.73 -5.91 0.87
CA THR A 52 -3.42 -7.01 -0.05
C THR A 52 -4.33 -8.22 0.19
N GLU A 53 -4.57 -8.58 1.45
CA GLU A 53 -5.43 -9.72 1.79
C GLU A 53 -6.92 -9.44 1.50
N LEU A 54 -7.40 -8.21 1.74
CA LEU A 54 -8.77 -7.79 1.41
C LEU A 54 -9.02 -7.79 -0.11
N LEU A 55 -8.07 -7.24 -0.87
CA LEU A 55 -8.10 -7.22 -2.33
C LEU A 55 -8.05 -8.64 -2.91
N ARG A 56 -7.20 -9.52 -2.36
CA ARG A 56 -7.15 -10.95 -2.74
C ARG A 56 -8.49 -11.64 -2.54
N ALA A 57 -9.18 -11.33 -1.45
CA ALA A 57 -10.50 -11.84 -1.14
C ALA A 57 -11.62 -11.15 -1.93
N LYS A 58 -11.28 -10.19 -2.82
CA LYS A 58 -12.24 -9.34 -3.55
C LYS A 58 -13.27 -8.70 -2.63
N THR A 59 -12.82 -8.28 -1.45
CA THR A 59 -13.70 -7.67 -0.45
C THR A 59 -14.01 -6.24 -0.87
N ASP A 60 -15.29 -5.93 -1.09
CA ASP A 60 -15.75 -4.57 -1.34
C ASP A 60 -15.89 -3.85 0.01
N THR A 61 -14.90 -3.02 0.34
CA THR A 61 -14.83 -2.29 1.61
C THR A 61 -14.15 -0.94 1.42
N ASP A 62 -14.20 -0.09 2.43
CA ASP A 62 -13.49 1.17 2.41
C ASP A 62 -12.02 0.96 2.78
N TYR A 63 -11.14 1.20 1.80
CA TYR A 63 -9.69 1.10 1.95
C TYR A 63 -9.04 2.38 2.46
N SER A 64 -9.79 3.49 2.56
CA SER A 64 -9.25 4.83 2.83
C SER A 64 -8.48 4.91 4.15
N ALA A 65 -8.97 4.23 5.19
CA ALA A 65 -8.31 4.21 6.50
C ALA A 65 -6.94 3.52 6.44
N LEU A 66 -6.85 2.37 5.76
CA LEU A 66 -5.60 1.62 5.60
C LEU A 66 -4.60 2.37 4.70
N LEU A 67 -5.10 3.04 3.66
CA LEU A 67 -4.29 3.86 2.78
C LEU A 67 -3.72 5.08 3.51
N ALA A 68 -4.55 5.77 4.30
CA ALA A 68 -4.12 6.90 5.12
C ALA A 68 -3.08 6.49 6.17
N GLU A 69 -3.25 5.33 6.80
CA GLU A 69 -2.25 4.76 7.71
C GLU A 69 -0.92 4.50 6.99
N ALA A 70 -0.95 3.83 5.83
CA ALA A 70 0.25 3.55 5.04
C ALA A 70 1.00 4.83 4.64
N LYS A 71 0.27 5.86 4.17
CA LYS A 71 0.84 7.16 3.82
C LYS A 71 1.45 7.88 5.02
N SER A 72 0.75 7.90 6.16
CA SER A 72 1.27 8.52 7.39
C SER A 72 2.57 7.86 7.86
N GLN A 73 2.64 6.53 7.83
CA GLN A 73 3.85 5.79 8.17
C GLN A 73 4.98 6.06 7.15
N PHE A 74 4.63 6.23 5.87
CA PHE A 74 5.59 6.60 4.83
C PHE A 74 6.20 7.99 5.06
N GLU A 75 5.37 8.98 5.35
CA GLU A 75 5.80 10.35 5.67
C GLU A 75 6.69 10.40 6.91
N ALA A 76 6.33 9.67 7.97
CA ALA A 76 7.15 9.57 9.18
C ALA A 76 8.55 8.97 8.92
N LEU A 77 8.68 8.12 7.90
CA LEU A 77 9.96 7.56 7.45
C LEU A 77 10.73 8.47 6.49
N LYS A 78 10.05 9.42 5.84
CA LYS A 78 10.68 10.47 5.02
C LYS A 78 11.26 11.58 5.88
N SER A 79 10.71 11.84 7.07
CA SER A 79 11.16 12.89 7.99
C SER A 79 12.31 12.46 8.93
N LEU A 80 12.76 11.20 8.86
CA LEU A 80 13.98 10.66 9.49
C LEU A 80 15.20 10.88 8.61
#